data_AF-A0A7S1BR31-F1
#
_entry.id   AF-A0A7S1BR31-F1
#
_cell.length_a   1.000
_cell.length_b   1.000
_cell.length_c   1.000
_cell.angle_alpha   90.00
_cell.angle_beta   90.00
_cell.angle_gamma   90.00
#
_symmetry.space_group_name_H-M   'P 1'
#
loop_
_entity.id
_entity.type
_entity.pdbx_description
1 polymer ?
#
loop_
_entity_poly.entity_id
_entity_poly.type
_entity_poly.pdbx_seq_one_letter_code
_entity_poly.pdbx_strand_id
1 'polypeptide(L)'
;VVFCIPKGTTWDGEGWIAYANINSWDSFYNDDWCTYVSIQMHEVGHNIDLAHSGQGNNEYDDGSGMMGYSYAEDDTPVMCFTPPKYWQIGWYDDRIATLSTAWKGEIVGIAEYDLSEEGQYVAVRIKGSTVGARRDYFISFNRMKDGTCISDTRESPNKVLIHSRYPGTGYALSKLVAVKISGGSHKIGDVTIKVLSINTDVNPGIATIEVNGGSLDECLGLKEKKCKKKKKCTFTEEPEKKKYACKAKKEEYDFECDSNKDKYYCESFTSGVCRWEKKKSKCTHKCKVKNKKKCKKQKNEYSKKICKWSEVDDPCVGCHQKDTCA
;
A
#
# COMPACT_ATOMS: atom_id res chain seq x y z
N VAL A 1 4.77 -0.96 -23.80
CA VAL A 1 4.55 -1.56 -25.13
C VAL A 1 3.57 -2.68 -24.98
N VAL A 2 2.54 -2.66 -25.83
CA VAL A 2 1.44 -3.62 -25.79
C VAL A 2 1.71 -4.71 -26.82
N PHE A 3 1.76 -5.95 -26.37
CA PHE A 3 1.80 -7.13 -27.22
C PHE A 3 0.44 -7.83 -27.21
N CYS A 4 -0.34 -7.65 -28.27
CA CYS A 4 -1.58 -8.41 -28.51
C CYS A 4 -1.22 -9.78 -29.09
N ILE A 5 -1.49 -10.84 -28.34
CA ILE A 5 -1.19 -12.22 -28.74
C ILE A 5 -2.46 -12.85 -29.34
N PRO A 6 -2.37 -13.54 -30.49
CA PRO A 6 -3.53 -14.14 -31.14
C PRO A 6 -4.29 -15.12 -30.22
N LYS A 7 -5.59 -15.24 -30.50
CA LYS A 7 -6.47 -16.23 -29.87
C LYS A 7 -5.89 -17.64 -29.88
N GLY A 8 -6.15 -18.37 -28.80
CA GLY A 8 -5.80 -19.79 -28.69
C GLY A 8 -4.39 -20.05 -28.20
N THR A 9 -3.63 -18.99 -27.85
CA THR A 9 -2.38 -19.17 -27.10
C THR A 9 -2.66 -19.59 -25.67
N THR A 10 -1.83 -20.50 -25.17
CA THR A 10 -1.91 -21.06 -23.82
C THR A 10 -0.57 -20.93 -23.11
N TRP A 11 -0.62 -20.82 -21.79
CA TRP A 11 0.54 -20.89 -20.91
C TRP A 11 0.46 -22.21 -20.13
N ASP A 12 1.44 -23.11 -20.32
CA ASP A 12 1.43 -24.46 -19.72
C ASP A 12 0.15 -25.27 -19.99
N GLY A 13 -0.49 -25.04 -21.14
CA GLY A 13 -1.74 -25.69 -21.54
C GLY A 13 -3.00 -25.02 -21.00
N GLU A 14 -2.88 -23.96 -20.20
CA GLU A 14 -4.00 -23.20 -19.65
C GLU A 14 -4.20 -21.88 -20.40
N GLY A 15 -5.46 -21.41 -20.44
CA GLY A 15 -5.77 -20.07 -20.95
C GLY A 15 -5.21 -19.00 -20.00
N TRP A 16 -4.77 -17.88 -20.56
CA TRP A 16 -4.26 -16.73 -19.82
C TRP A 16 -4.92 -15.45 -20.34
N ILE A 17 -5.00 -14.42 -19.50
CA ILE A 17 -5.68 -13.16 -19.78
C ILE A 17 -4.67 -12.09 -20.22
N ALA A 18 -3.78 -11.72 -19.31
CA ALA A 18 -2.74 -10.73 -19.53
C ALA A 18 -1.58 -10.99 -18.54
N TYR A 19 -0.42 -10.41 -18.83
CA TYR A 19 0.75 -10.44 -17.98
C TYR A 19 1.70 -9.28 -18.30
N ALA A 20 2.28 -8.68 -17.28
CA ALA A 20 3.32 -7.68 -17.41
C ALA A 20 4.51 -7.97 -16.50
N ASN A 21 5.70 -7.64 -17.01
CA ASN A 21 6.90 -7.61 -16.19
C ASN A 21 6.84 -6.41 -15.24
N ILE A 22 7.16 -6.66 -13.96
CA ILE A 22 7.21 -5.63 -12.92
C ILE A 22 8.32 -4.63 -13.24
N ASN A 23 8.01 -3.34 -13.18
CA ASN A 23 8.96 -2.26 -13.44
C ASN A 23 9.69 -2.42 -14.79
N SER A 24 8.93 -2.79 -15.81
CA SER A 24 9.41 -3.01 -17.18
C SER A 24 8.59 -2.21 -18.18
N TRP A 25 8.96 -2.26 -19.45
CA TRP A 25 8.35 -1.50 -20.52
C TRP A 25 7.31 -2.30 -21.33
N ASP A 26 7.12 -3.59 -21.03
CA ASP A 26 6.37 -4.56 -21.83
C ASP A 26 5.21 -5.20 -21.07
N SER A 27 4.08 -5.35 -21.77
CA SER A 27 2.86 -6.02 -21.30
C SER A 27 2.25 -6.85 -22.42
N PHE A 28 1.74 -8.02 -22.07
CA PHE A 28 1.22 -9.03 -22.99
C PHE A 28 -0.24 -9.31 -22.66
N TYR A 29 -1.05 -9.48 -23.69
CA TYR A 29 -2.49 -9.66 -23.57
C TYR A 29 -2.95 -10.72 -24.57
N ASN A 30 -3.91 -11.55 -24.18
CA ASN A 30 -4.42 -12.63 -25.01
C ASN A 30 -5.73 -12.23 -25.69
N ASP A 31 -5.83 -12.43 -27.01
CA ASP A 31 -7.06 -12.18 -27.77
C ASP A 31 -7.62 -10.76 -27.51
N ASP A 32 -8.93 -10.65 -27.30
CA ASP A 32 -9.62 -9.39 -27.05
C ASP A 32 -9.23 -8.71 -25.73
N TRP A 33 -8.52 -9.37 -24.81
CA TRP A 33 -8.02 -8.71 -23.59
C TRP A 33 -7.05 -7.56 -23.89
N CYS A 34 -6.47 -7.54 -25.09
CA CYS A 34 -5.63 -6.43 -25.49
C CYS A 34 -6.42 -5.17 -25.88
N THR A 35 -7.75 -5.21 -25.96
CA THR A 35 -8.61 -4.05 -26.23
C THR A 35 -9.26 -3.49 -24.97
N TYR A 36 -9.36 -4.27 -23.88
CA TYR A 36 -10.08 -3.85 -22.69
C TYR A 36 -9.25 -2.89 -21.81
N VAL A 37 -9.74 -1.66 -21.63
CA VAL A 37 -8.97 -0.60 -20.97
C VAL A 37 -8.61 -0.91 -19.52
N SER A 38 -9.48 -1.63 -18.80
CA SER A 38 -9.25 -1.97 -17.39
C SER A 38 -8.01 -2.85 -17.20
N ILE A 39 -7.87 -3.92 -17.99
CA ILE A 39 -6.68 -4.78 -17.93
C ILE A 39 -5.46 -4.07 -18.53
N GLN A 40 -5.63 -3.26 -19.58
CA GLN A 40 -4.52 -2.45 -20.12
C GLN A 40 -3.90 -1.58 -19.02
N MET A 41 -4.73 -0.84 -18.28
CA MET A 41 -4.28 0.01 -17.19
C MET A 41 -3.76 -0.78 -15.98
N HIS A 42 -4.29 -1.97 -15.73
CA HIS A 42 -3.78 -2.91 -14.72
C HIS A 42 -2.33 -3.31 -15.01
N GLU A 43 -2.05 -3.77 -16.23
CA GLU A 43 -0.72 -4.18 -16.66
C GLU A 43 0.25 -3.00 -16.75
N VAL A 44 -0.22 -1.81 -17.16
CA VAL A 44 0.57 -0.57 -17.05
C VAL A 44 0.95 -0.29 -15.60
N GLY A 45 0.05 -0.58 -14.66
CA GLY A 45 0.35 -0.47 -13.23
C GLY A 45 1.53 -1.36 -12.81
N HIS A 46 1.58 -2.61 -13.28
CA HIS A 46 2.75 -3.48 -13.06
C HIS A 46 4.04 -2.93 -13.68
N ASN A 47 3.96 -2.36 -14.89
CA ASN A 47 5.10 -1.68 -15.53
C ASN A 47 5.66 -0.52 -14.70
N ILE A 48 4.86 0.10 -13.82
CA ILE A 48 5.28 1.17 -12.91
C ILE A 48 5.36 0.72 -11.43
N ASP A 49 5.65 -0.56 -11.21
CA ASP A 49 5.92 -1.19 -9.89
C ASP A 49 4.69 -1.32 -8.95
N LEU A 50 3.47 -1.22 -9.46
CA LEU A 50 2.26 -1.40 -8.65
C LEU A 50 1.87 -2.89 -8.57
N ALA A 51 1.65 -3.39 -7.36
CA ALA A 51 1.09 -4.72 -7.15
C ALA A 51 -0.45 -4.72 -7.18
N HIS A 52 -1.11 -5.87 -7.06
CA HIS A 52 -2.57 -5.92 -7.01
C HIS A 52 -3.18 -5.16 -5.82
N SER A 53 -4.47 -4.83 -5.95
CA SER A 53 -5.37 -4.32 -4.93
C SER A 53 -6.44 -5.38 -4.67
N GLY A 54 -6.45 -5.94 -3.47
CA GLY A 54 -7.37 -7.03 -3.12
C GLY A 54 -8.49 -6.61 -2.17
N GLN A 55 -9.47 -7.49 -2.05
CA GLN A 55 -10.51 -7.41 -1.03
C GLN A 55 -10.70 -8.79 -0.40
N GLY A 56 -10.83 -8.84 0.93
CA GLY A 56 -10.92 -10.09 1.67
C GLY A 56 -9.71 -11.01 1.43
N ASN A 57 -9.97 -12.19 0.87
CA ASN A 57 -8.96 -13.24 0.63
C ASN A 57 -8.44 -13.27 -0.82
N ASN A 58 -9.01 -12.46 -1.72
CA ASN A 58 -8.58 -12.41 -3.11
C ASN A 58 -7.79 -11.13 -3.37
N GLU A 59 -6.61 -11.26 -3.96
CA GLU A 59 -5.75 -10.12 -4.29
C GLU A 59 -6.26 -9.29 -5.47
N TYR A 60 -7.25 -9.78 -6.22
CA TYR A 60 -7.87 -9.10 -7.36
C TYR A 60 -9.27 -8.54 -7.08
N ASP A 61 -9.85 -8.74 -5.89
CA ASP A 61 -11.28 -8.42 -5.64
C ASP A 61 -11.56 -6.95 -5.30
N ASP A 62 -10.58 -6.04 -5.31
CA ASP A 62 -10.85 -4.61 -5.12
C ASP A 62 -11.36 -3.98 -6.44
N GLY A 63 -12.66 -3.75 -6.54
CA GLY A 63 -13.28 -3.12 -7.71
C GLY A 63 -13.26 -1.58 -7.66
N SER A 64 -12.57 -0.98 -6.69
CA SER A 64 -12.53 0.48 -6.51
C SER A 64 -11.43 1.19 -7.30
N GLY A 65 -10.55 0.45 -7.97
CA GLY A 65 -9.55 1.04 -8.86
C GLY A 65 -8.81 0.02 -9.72
N MET A 66 -7.98 0.52 -10.64
CA MET A 66 -7.43 -0.27 -11.76
C MET A 66 -6.52 -1.45 -11.39
N MET A 67 -5.97 -1.47 -10.17
CA MET A 67 -5.07 -2.56 -9.74
C MET A 67 -5.78 -3.75 -9.09
N GLY A 68 -7.11 -3.76 -9.00
CA GLY A 68 -7.87 -4.92 -8.51
C GLY A 68 -8.61 -5.62 -9.63
N TYR A 69 -9.95 -5.62 -9.58
CA TYR A 69 -10.74 -6.42 -10.51
C TYR A 69 -10.67 -5.83 -11.92
N SER A 70 -10.45 -6.68 -12.91
CA SER A 70 -10.42 -6.31 -14.33
C SER A 70 -11.68 -6.79 -15.05
N TYR A 71 -12.16 -6.01 -16.00
CA TYR A 71 -13.43 -6.18 -16.68
C TYR A 71 -13.21 -6.41 -18.18
N ALA A 72 -13.91 -7.38 -18.75
CA ALA A 72 -13.86 -7.69 -20.18
C ALA A 72 -14.78 -6.74 -20.97
N GLU A 73 -14.47 -5.45 -20.90
CA GLU A 73 -15.25 -4.37 -21.51
C GLU A 73 -14.32 -3.41 -22.28
N ASP A 74 -14.78 -2.97 -23.44
CA ASP A 74 -14.08 -1.99 -24.28
C ASP A 74 -14.39 -0.58 -23.79
N ASP A 75 -13.37 0.29 -23.75
CA ASP A 75 -13.43 1.68 -23.25
C ASP A 75 -13.99 1.89 -21.82
N THR A 76 -14.31 0.83 -21.08
CA THR A 76 -14.82 0.87 -19.70
C THR A 76 -14.22 -0.21 -18.81
N PRO A 77 -14.35 -0.09 -17.47
CA PRO A 77 -14.71 1.10 -16.71
C PRO A 77 -13.62 2.18 -16.68
N VAL A 78 -14.08 3.43 -16.50
CA VAL A 78 -13.26 4.60 -16.21
C VAL A 78 -13.04 4.73 -14.69
N MET A 79 -11.86 4.29 -14.23
CA MET A 79 -11.44 4.26 -12.83
C MET A 79 -10.00 4.79 -12.68
N CYS A 80 -9.69 5.41 -11.54
CA CYS A 80 -8.32 5.81 -11.21
C CYS A 80 -7.63 4.74 -10.35
N PHE A 81 -6.32 4.90 -10.10
CA PHE A 81 -5.63 4.09 -9.09
C PHE A 81 -6.09 4.45 -7.68
N THR A 82 -6.04 3.47 -6.75
CA THR A 82 -6.42 3.69 -5.34
C THR A 82 -5.31 4.41 -4.56
N PRO A 83 -5.60 4.95 -3.36
CA PRO A 83 -4.62 5.75 -2.61
C PRO A 83 -3.27 5.13 -2.33
N PRO A 84 -3.16 3.85 -1.94
CA PRO A 84 -1.86 3.23 -1.73
C PRO A 84 -1.01 3.22 -3.00
N LYS A 85 -1.63 3.23 -4.19
CA LYS A 85 -0.97 3.17 -5.49
C LYS A 85 -0.46 4.52 -5.93
N TYR A 86 -1.31 5.55 -5.99
CA TYR A 86 -0.85 6.87 -6.38
C TYR A 86 0.13 7.48 -5.35
N TRP A 87 -0.02 7.15 -4.06
CA TRP A 87 0.99 7.50 -3.05
C TRP A 87 2.34 6.81 -3.29
N GLN A 88 2.34 5.53 -3.69
CA GLN A 88 3.57 4.78 -3.95
C GLN A 88 4.43 5.43 -5.04
N ILE A 89 3.80 5.89 -6.10
CA ILE A 89 4.45 6.52 -7.27
C ILE A 89 4.62 8.04 -7.12
N GLY A 90 4.28 8.60 -5.95
CA GLY A 90 4.49 10.02 -5.62
C GLY A 90 3.52 10.98 -6.31
N TRP A 91 2.37 10.50 -6.79
CA TRP A 91 1.33 11.37 -7.33
C TRP A 91 0.53 12.02 -6.21
N TYR A 92 0.14 13.28 -6.41
CA TYR A 92 -0.64 14.10 -5.45
C TYR A 92 0.04 14.25 -4.08
N ASP A 93 1.37 14.25 -4.03
CA ASP A 93 2.15 14.30 -2.80
C ASP A 93 1.87 15.57 -1.96
N ASP A 94 1.52 16.66 -2.62
CA ASP A 94 1.10 17.94 -2.04
C ASP A 94 -0.36 17.96 -1.53
N ARG A 95 -1.15 16.90 -1.79
CA ARG A 95 -2.52 16.71 -1.26
C ARG A 95 -2.69 15.35 -0.57
N ILE A 96 -1.61 14.73 -0.13
CA ILE A 96 -1.65 13.56 0.75
C ILE A 96 -1.04 13.89 2.11
N ALA A 97 -1.88 13.99 3.14
CA ALA A 97 -1.38 14.17 4.51
C ALA A 97 -0.98 12.83 5.14
N THR A 98 0.15 12.81 5.87
CA THR A 98 0.42 11.74 6.82
C THR A 98 0.08 12.22 8.23
N LEU A 99 -0.86 11.54 8.89
CA LEU A 99 -1.33 11.92 10.21
C LEU A 99 -0.36 11.46 11.30
N SER A 100 -0.02 12.36 12.21
CA SER A 100 0.78 12.08 13.41
C SER A 100 0.01 12.26 14.72
N THR A 101 -1.16 12.91 14.68
CA THR A 101 -2.05 13.16 15.82
C THR A 101 -3.50 13.01 15.38
N ALA A 102 -4.44 13.16 16.32
CA ALA A 102 -5.85 13.32 15.99
C ALA A 102 -6.03 14.40 14.91
N TRP A 103 -6.96 14.16 13.99
CA TRP A 103 -7.17 15.00 12.82
C TRP A 103 -8.65 15.07 12.50
N LYS A 104 -9.13 16.25 12.16
CA LYS A 104 -10.45 16.46 11.60
C LYS A 104 -10.28 17.38 10.40
N GLY A 105 -10.82 16.97 9.26
CA GLY A 105 -10.70 17.74 8.04
C GLY A 105 -11.45 17.11 6.88
N GLU A 106 -11.16 17.60 5.70
CA GLU A 106 -11.92 17.29 4.49
C GLU A 106 -11.06 16.51 3.50
N ILE A 107 -11.69 15.51 2.89
CA ILE A 107 -11.12 14.74 1.80
C ILE A 107 -11.94 15.02 0.54
N VAL A 108 -11.23 15.41 -0.51
CA VAL A 108 -11.77 15.65 -1.86
C VAL A 108 -11.55 14.40 -2.72
N GLY A 109 -12.44 14.20 -3.69
CA GLY A 109 -12.26 13.16 -4.72
C GLY A 109 -10.97 13.32 -5.49
N ILE A 110 -10.29 12.21 -5.82
CA ILE A 110 -9.02 12.25 -6.57
C ILE A 110 -9.16 12.95 -7.93
N ALA A 111 -10.29 12.76 -8.60
CA ALA A 111 -10.62 13.36 -9.88
C ALA A 111 -10.89 14.88 -9.82
N GLU A 112 -11.08 15.42 -8.62
CA GLU A 112 -11.35 16.84 -8.36
C GLU A 112 -10.18 17.48 -7.59
N TYR A 113 -9.00 16.84 -7.60
CA TYR A 113 -7.77 17.30 -6.95
C TYR A 113 -7.44 18.77 -7.24
N ASP A 114 -7.55 19.21 -8.50
CA ASP A 114 -7.22 20.57 -8.93
C ASP A 114 -8.15 21.64 -8.35
N LEU A 115 -9.31 21.22 -7.83
CA LEU A 115 -10.29 22.08 -7.17
C LEU A 115 -10.11 22.13 -5.65
N SER A 116 -9.14 21.38 -5.10
CA SER A 116 -8.89 21.33 -3.66
C SER A 116 -8.22 22.60 -3.13
N GLU A 117 -8.73 23.09 -1.99
CA GLU A 117 -8.18 24.23 -1.28
C GLU A 117 -7.10 23.83 -0.27
N GLU A 118 -6.40 24.83 0.29
CA GLU A 118 -5.41 24.59 1.35
C GLU A 118 -6.04 23.87 2.55
N GLY A 119 -5.44 22.76 2.97
CA GLY A 119 -5.94 21.94 4.08
C GLY A 119 -6.96 20.87 3.68
N GLN A 120 -7.40 20.84 2.42
CA GLN A 120 -8.10 19.70 1.84
C GLN A 120 -7.11 18.69 1.25
N TYR A 121 -7.43 17.41 1.34
CA TYR A 121 -6.54 16.33 0.89
C TYR A 121 -7.29 15.36 -0.03
N VAL A 122 -6.61 14.69 -0.96
CA VAL A 122 -7.22 13.61 -1.75
C VAL A 122 -7.13 12.26 -1.04
N ALA A 123 -6.17 12.12 -0.14
CA ALA A 123 -6.15 11.05 0.85
C ALA A 123 -5.39 11.47 2.10
N VAL A 124 -5.66 10.77 3.19
CA VAL A 124 -4.84 10.84 4.40
C VAL A 124 -4.28 9.47 4.72
N ARG A 125 -3.01 9.42 5.13
CA ARG A 125 -2.28 8.22 5.49
C ARG A 125 -2.05 8.17 6.99
N ILE A 126 -2.36 7.02 7.59
CA ILE A 126 -2.00 6.68 8.97
C ILE A 126 -0.92 5.60 8.89
N LYS A 127 0.24 5.87 9.49
CA LYS A 127 1.33 4.90 9.51
C LYS A 127 0.97 3.73 10.42
N GLY A 128 1.27 2.50 10.00
CA GLY A 128 1.02 1.32 10.84
C GLY A 128 1.71 1.43 12.20
N SER A 129 2.94 1.94 12.20
CA SER A 129 3.73 2.16 13.41
C SER A 129 3.07 3.11 14.42
N THR A 130 2.23 4.04 13.98
CA THR A 130 1.53 4.97 14.89
C THR A 130 0.29 4.37 15.53
N VAL A 131 -0.13 3.18 15.09
CA VAL A 131 -1.35 2.51 15.56
C VAL A 131 -1.09 1.07 15.99
N GLY A 132 0.18 0.69 16.17
CA GLY A 132 0.57 -0.68 16.52
C GLY A 132 0.27 -1.71 15.43
N ALA A 133 0.12 -1.29 14.18
CA ALA A 133 -0.18 -2.16 13.04
C ALA A 133 1.03 -2.36 12.13
N ARG A 134 1.04 -3.48 11.42
CA ARG A 134 2.09 -3.81 10.43
C ARG A 134 1.90 -3.13 9.08
N ARG A 135 0.73 -2.53 8.84
CA ARG A 135 0.32 -1.92 7.57
C ARG A 135 0.01 -0.45 7.78
N ASP A 136 0.35 0.37 6.80
CA ASP A 136 -0.17 1.71 6.70
C ASP A 136 -1.61 1.66 6.19
N TYR A 137 -2.39 2.66 6.58
CA TYR A 137 -3.78 2.81 6.20
C TYR A 137 -3.96 4.12 5.46
N PHE A 138 -4.79 4.09 4.43
CA PHE A 138 -5.10 5.23 3.58
C PHE A 138 -6.60 5.42 3.60
N ILE A 139 -7.05 6.64 3.88
CA ILE A 139 -8.45 7.04 3.83
C ILE A 139 -8.63 7.98 2.65
N SER A 140 -9.60 7.71 1.78
CA SER A 140 -9.94 8.54 0.63
C SER A 140 -11.44 8.64 0.41
N PHE A 141 -11.87 9.61 -0.41
CA PHE A 141 -13.24 9.73 -0.87
C PHE A 141 -13.34 9.27 -2.32
N ASN A 142 -14.05 8.15 -2.56
CA ASN A 142 -14.26 7.58 -3.89
C ASN A 142 -15.36 8.31 -4.66
N ARG A 143 -15.13 9.61 -4.88
CA ARG A 143 -16.08 10.52 -5.52
C ARG A 143 -16.23 10.17 -6.99
N MET A 144 -17.36 9.56 -7.34
CA MET A 144 -17.72 9.31 -8.74
C MET A 144 -18.24 10.62 -9.34
N LYS A 145 -17.61 11.06 -10.44
CA LYS A 145 -17.94 12.30 -11.12
C LYS A 145 -17.87 12.09 -12.63
N ASP A 146 -18.97 12.38 -13.32
CA ASP A 146 -19.05 12.26 -14.78
C ASP A 146 -17.98 13.11 -15.49
N GLY A 147 -17.42 12.56 -16.56
CA GLY A 147 -16.38 13.23 -17.36
C GLY A 147 -15.01 13.29 -16.70
N THR A 148 -14.73 12.47 -15.69
CA THR A 148 -13.43 12.41 -14.99
C THR A 148 -12.84 10.99 -15.00
N CYS A 149 -11.61 10.80 -14.50
CA CYS A 149 -10.95 9.48 -14.48
C CYS A 149 -11.65 8.42 -13.61
N ILE A 150 -12.74 8.77 -12.92
CA ILE A 150 -13.47 7.87 -12.02
C ILE A 150 -14.98 7.85 -12.31
N SER A 151 -15.38 8.28 -13.51
CA SER A 151 -16.79 8.39 -13.90
C SER A 151 -17.51 7.05 -14.01
N ASP A 152 -16.81 5.92 -13.90
CA ASP A 152 -17.40 4.58 -13.94
C ASP A 152 -16.78 3.63 -12.91
N THR A 153 -16.46 4.13 -11.71
CA THR A 153 -15.99 3.28 -10.60
C THR A 153 -17.03 2.19 -10.28
N ARG A 154 -16.60 0.93 -10.32
CA ARG A 154 -17.49 -0.23 -10.17
C ARG A 154 -17.78 -0.59 -8.72
N GLU A 155 -16.87 -0.28 -7.80
CA GLU A 155 -17.09 -0.50 -6.37
C GLU A 155 -17.19 0.80 -5.58
N SER A 156 -18.20 0.87 -4.72
CA SER A 156 -18.35 1.90 -3.68
C SER A 156 -18.26 3.36 -4.17
N PRO A 157 -19.01 3.76 -5.21
CA PRO A 157 -19.07 5.15 -5.66
C PRO A 157 -19.62 6.06 -4.55
N ASN A 158 -19.06 7.27 -4.45
CA ASN A 158 -19.42 8.31 -3.49
C ASN A 158 -19.38 7.84 -2.02
N LYS A 159 -18.41 6.96 -1.69
CA LYS A 159 -18.16 6.48 -0.32
C LYS A 159 -16.73 6.74 0.09
N VAL A 160 -16.49 6.74 1.39
CA VAL A 160 -15.14 6.80 1.96
C VAL A 160 -14.55 5.40 1.98
N LEU A 161 -13.36 5.25 1.44
CA LEU A 161 -12.63 3.98 1.39
C LEU A 161 -11.48 4.01 2.37
N ILE A 162 -11.21 2.85 2.97
CA ILE A 162 -10.03 2.63 3.79
C ILE A 162 -9.26 1.48 3.19
N HIS A 163 -8.07 1.77 2.67
CA HIS A 163 -7.14 0.77 2.15
C HIS A 163 -5.99 0.54 3.13
N SER A 164 -5.38 -0.64 3.10
CA SER A 164 -4.17 -0.95 3.84
C SER A 164 -3.06 -1.49 2.93
N ARG A 165 -1.80 -1.21 3.26
CA ARG A 165 -0.62 -1.68 2.52
C ARG A 165 0.58 -1.82 3.46
N TYR A 166 1.52 -2.71 3.17
CA TYR A 166 2.79 -2.69 3.91
C TYR A 166 3.53 -1.36 3.72
N PRO A 167 4.24 -0.85 4.75
CA PRO A 167 4.98 0.40 4.64
C PRO A 167 6.09 0.36 3.59
N GLY A 168 6.42 1.53 3.03
CA GLY A 168 7.47 1.70 2.01
C GLY A 168 6.89 1.89 0.61
N THR A 169 7.74 2.05 -0.41
CA THR A 169 7.32 2.43 -1.77
C THR A 169 7.66 1.39 -2.85
N GLY A 170 8.18 0.21 -2.50
CA GLY A 170 8.41 -0.87 -3.47
C GLY A 170 7.20 -1.79 -3.60
N TYR A 171 7.16 -2.62 -4.64
CA TYR A 171 6.09 -3.60 -4.93
C TYR A 171 5.43 -4.23 -3.69
N ALA A 172 4.16 -3.90 -3.43
CA ALA A 172 3.41 -4.50 -2.33
C ALA A 172 1.90 -4.42 -2.54
N LEU A 173 1.21 -5.53 -2.24
CA LEU A 173 -0.25 -5.63 -2.29
C LEU A 173 -0.90 -4.61 -1.35
N SER A 174 -1.96 -3.96 -1.84
CA SER A 174 -2.90 -3.23 -0.99
C SER A 174 -4.20 -4.00 -0.83
N LYS A 175 -4.94 -3.71 0.22
CA LYS A 175 -6.27 -4.28 0.45
C LYS A 175 -7.29 -3.20 0.78
N LEU A 176 -8.47 -3.23 0.15
CA LEU A 176 -9.65 -2.52 0.64
C LEU A 176 -10.12 -3.22 1.92
N VAL A 177 -10.06 -2.49 3.05
CA VAL A 177 -10.37 -3.05 4.38
C VAL A 177 -11.69 -2.55 4.95
N ALA A 178 -12.17 -1.40 4.49
CA ALA A 178 -13.48 -0.89 4.86
C ALA A 178 -14.03 0.13 3.86
N VAL A 179 -15.35 0.13 3.75
CA VAL A 179 -16.14 1.13 3.03
C VAL A 179 -17.05 1.81 4.03
N LYS A 180 -17.16 3.14 3.98
CA LYS A 180 -17.94 3.93 4.93
C LYS A 180 -18.80 4.99 4.22
N ILE A 181 -20.01 5.12 4.71
CA ILE A 181 -20.95 6.20 4.39
C ILE A 181 -20.92 7.25 5.51
N SER A 182 -21.62 8.37 5.32
CA SER A 182 -21.85 9.38 6.35
C SER A 182 -22.38 8.75 7.65
N GLY A 183 -21.83 9.15 8.80
CA GLY A 183 -22.09 8.57 10.12
C GLY A 183 -21.36 7.26 10.42
N GLY A 184 -20.73 6.64 9.43
CA GLY A 184 -19.98 5.39 9.57
C GLY A 184 -18.67 5.56 10.33
N SER A 185 -18.20 4.49 10.97
CA SER A 185 -16.88 4.45 11.60
C SER A 185 -16.12 3.14 11.37
N HIS A 186 -14.81 3.19 11.51
CA HIS A 186 -13.90 2.06 11.43
C HIS A 186 -12.82 2.18 12.52
N LYS A 187 -12.44 1.05 13.12
CA LYS A 187 -11.39 1.00 14.14
C LYS A 187 -10.17 0.27 13.63
N ILE A 188 -9.00 0.83 13.91
CA ILE A 188 -7.68 0.24 13.65
C ILE A 188 -6.90 0.33 14.96
N GLY A 189 -6.85 -0.79 15.70
CA GLY A 189 -6.38 -0.76 17.08
C GLY A 189 -7.20 0.24 17.91
N ASP A 190 -6.52 1.18 18.54
CA ASP A 190 -7.12 2.24 19.35
C ASP A 190 -7.56 3.47 18.53
N VAL A 191 -7.20 3.54 17.25
CA VAL A 191 -7.64 4.64 16.36
C VAL A 191 -9.03 4.35 15.82
N THR A 192 -9.89 5.36 15.88
CA THR A 192 -11.22 5.38 15.27
C THR A 192 -11.26 6.43 14.18
N ILE A 193 -11.59 6.00 12.97
CA ILE A 193 -11.91 6.84 11.82
C ILE A 193 -13.42 6.97 11.75
N LYS A 194 -13.95 8.19 11.76
CA LYS A 194 -15.37 8.51 11.58
C LYS A 194 -15.57 9.34 10.34
N VAL A 195 -16.57 8.99 9.55
CA VAL A 195 -17.07 9.82 8.45
C VAL A 195 -18.20 10.67 9.01
N LEU A 196 -17.96 11.97 9.16
CA LEU A 196 -18.95 12.89 9.73
C LEU A 196 -20.03 13.25 8.71
N SER A 197 -19.61 13.54 7.48
CA SER A 197 -20.49 13.93 6.38
C SER A 197 -19.86 13.60 5.04
N ILE A 198 -20.71 13.39 4.02
CA ILE A 198 -20.35 13.32 2.61
C ILE A 198 -21.29 14.28 1.88
N ASN A 199 -20.74 15.21 1.09
CA ASN A 199 -21.51 16.14 0.28
C ASN A 199 -21.06 16.04 -1.19
N THR A 200 -21.94 15.50 -2.02
CA THR A 200 -21.73 15.31 -3.47
C THR A 200 -22.41 16.38 -4.31
N ASP A 201 -23.14 17.32 -3.69
CA ASP A 201 -23.90 18.37 -4.37
C ASP A 201 -23.05 19.63 -4.58
N VAL A 202 -21.83 19.63 -4.05
CA VAL A 202 -20.81 20.65 -4.23
C VAL A 202 -19.71 20.16 -5.18
N ASN A 203 -18.93 21.11 -5.70
CA ASN A 203 -17.78 20.84 -6.56
C ASN A 203 -16.57 21.65 -6.04
N PRO A 204 -15.52 21.03 -5.49
CA PRO A 204 -15.33 19.59 -5.38
C PRO A 204 -16.33 18.92 -4.42
N GLY A 205 -16.62 17.64 -4.64
CA GLY A 205 -17.32 16.82 -3.66
C GLY A 205 -16.43 16.55 -2.44
N ILE A 206 -17.01 16.65 -1.24
CA ILE A 206 -16.25 16.63 0.01
C ILE A 206 -16.75 15.54 0.96
N ALA A 207 -15.84 14.79 1.56
CA ALA A 207 -16.08 13.96 2.73
C ALA A 207 -15.37 14.53 3.96
N THR A 208 -16.10 14.84 5.03
CA THR A 208 -15.53 15.31 6.28
C THR A 208 -15.24 14.14 7.20
N ILE A 209 -13.97 13.99 7.60
CA ILE A 209 -13.47 12.86 8.36
C ILE A 209 -12.93 13.34 9.70
N GLU A 210 -13.11 12.51 10.72
CA GLU A 210 -12.50 12.68 12.03
C GLU A 210 -11.74 11.40 12.40
N VAL A 211 -10.45 11.54 12.69
CA VAL A 211 -9.55 10.47 13.15
C VAL A 211 -9.16 10.79 14.59
N ASN A 212 -9.58 9.92 15.50
CA ASN A 212 -9.40 10.07 16.95
C ASN A 212 -8.90 8.78 17.59
N GLY A 213 -8.29 8.87 18.76
CA GLY A 213 -7.83 7.70 19.52
C GLY A 213 -6.46 7.19 19.07
N GLY A 214 -5.93 6.22 19.83
CA GLY A 214 -4.59 5.65 19.66
C GLY A 214 -3.44 6.58 20.04
N SER A 215 -2.29 6.00 20.35
CA SER A 215 -1.03 6.73 20.44
C SER A 215 -0.51 7.05 19.03
N LEU A 216 -1.31 7.80 18.26
CA LEU A 216 -0.83 8.58 17.12
C LEU A 216 0.36 9.38 17.65
N ASP A 217 1.58 8.96 17.30
CA ASP A 217 2.83 9.26 18.03
C ASP A 217 2.83 10.66 18.64
N GLU A 218 2.45 10.72 19.91
CA GLU A 218 2.29 11.96 20.65
C GLU A 218 3.61 12.74 20.82
N CYS A 219 4.72 12.11 20.47
CA CYS A 219 6.08 12.63 20.55
C CYS A 219 6.54 13.24 19.22
N LEU A 220 5.98 12.83 18.07
CA LEU A 220 6.37 13.32 16.75
C LEU A 220 6.12 14.84 16.62
N GLY A 221 7.16 15.60 16.27
CA GLY A 221 7.11 17.06 16.06
C GLY A 221 7.17 17.94 17.32
N LEU A 222 7.31 17.38 18.52
CA LEU A 222 7.42 18.17 19.75
C LEU A 222 8.78 18.89 19.89
N LYS A 223 8.74 20.20 20.20
CA LYS A 223 9.92 20.95 20.66
C LYS A 223 10.44 20.38 21.99
N GLU A 224 11.75 20.44 22.22
CA GLU A 224 12.46 19.85 23.38
C GLU A 224 11.73 20.00 24.73
N LYS A 225 11.35 21.24 25.08
CA LYS A 225 10.68 21.53 26.36
C LYS A 225 9.32 20.85 26.51
N LYS A 226 8.60 20.61 25.41
CA LYS A 226 7.31 19.89 25.42
C LYS A 226 7.52 18.37 25.42
N CYS A 227 8.55 17.89 24.71
CA CYS A 227 8.94 16.48 24.70
C CYS A 227 9.31 15.97 26.10
N LYS A 228 10.20 16.69 26.80
CA LYS A 228 10.68 16.32 28.15
C LYS A 228 9.57 16.32 29.23
N LYS A 229 8.41 16.93 28.96
CA LYS A 229 7.24 16.92 29.86
C LYS A 229 6.37 15.67 29.70
N LYS A 230 6.49 14.94 28.59
CA LYS A 230 5.74 13.72 28.35
C LYS A 230 6.54 12.51 28.80
N LYS A 231 6.05 11.79 29.81
CA LYS A 231 6.72 10.61 30.41
C LYS A 231 7.03 9.47 29.41
N LYS A 232 6.33 9.41 28.26
CA LYS A 232 6.49 8.38 27.22
C LYS A 232 7.37 8.82 26.04
N CYS A 233 7.97 10.01 26.10
CA CYS A 233 8.73 10.62 25.00
C CYS A 233 10.18 10.88 25.40
N THR A 234 11.12 10.60 24.50
CA THR A 234 12.55 10.89 24.66
C THR A 234 12.98 11.89 23.59
N PHE A 235 13.46 13.05 24.02
CA PHE A 235 14.03 14.05 23.11
C PHE A 235 15.47 13.66 22.77
N THR A 236 15.81 13.51 21.49
CA THR A 236 17.19 13.29 21.07
C THR A 236 17.71 14.45 20.23
N GLU A 237 18.86 14.99 20.64
CA GLU A 237 19.60 15.99 19.87
C GLU A 237 20.41 15.33 18.74
N GLU A 238 20.62 14.02 18.84
CA GLU A 238 21.28 13.18 17.87
C GLU A 238 20.30 12.07 17.45
N PRO A 239 19.48 12.27 16.40
CA PRO A 239 18.72 11.16 15.83
C PRO A 239 19.76 10.09 15.46
N GLU A 240 19.66 8.91 16.08
CA GLU A 240 20.68 7.86 16.04
C GLU A 240 21.42 7.83 14.70
N LYS A 241 22.69 8.27 14.73
CA LYS A 241 23.59 8.03 13.62
C LYS A 241 23.83 6.53 13.58
N LYS A 242 23.00 5.85 12.78
CA LYS A 242 23.10 4.45 12.31
C LYS A 242 22.34 3.45 13.19
N LYS A 243 21.11 3.12 12.79
CA LYS A 243 20.63 1.73 12.94
C LYS A 243 21.26 0.90 11.82
N TYR A 244 21.99 -0.15 12.19
CA TYR A 244 22.37 -1.19 11.24
C TYR A 244 21.12 -2.03 10.98
N ALA A 245 20.38 -1.71 9.93
CA ALA A 245 19.38 -2.63 9.41
C ALA A 245 20.10 -3.66 8.53
N CYS A 246 20.06 -4.94 8.93
CA CYS A 246 20.31 -6.03 7.99
C CYS A 246 19.16 -6.02 6.97
N LYS A 247 19.32 -5.25 5.90
CA LYS A 247 18.44 -5.36 4.73
C LYS A 247 18.90 -6.54 3.89
N ALA A 248 17.95 -7.36 3.45
CA ALA A 248 18.18 -8.24 2.30
C ALA A 248 18.77 -7.39 1.17
N LYS A 249 19.72 -7.96 0.42
CA LYS A 249 20.36 -7.27 -0.70
C LYS A 249 19.24 -6.95 -1.71
N LYS A 250 18.97 -5.65 -1.85
CA LYS A 250 17.81 -5.02 -2.51
C LYS A 250 17.76 -5.20 -4.04
N GLU A 251 18.43 -6.20 -4.59
CA GLU A 251 18.73 -6.24 -6.02
C GLU A 251 18.53 -7.62 -6.65
N GLU A 252 17.75 -8.54 -6.07
CA GLU A 252 17.45 -9.73 -6.89
C GLU A 252 16.11 -10.43 -6.68
N TYR A 253 15.52 -10.59 -5.48
CA TYR A 253 14.29 -11.40 -5.39
C TYR A 253 13.37 -10.99 -4.21
N ASP A 254 12.22 -10.38 -4.52
CA ASP A 254 11.08 -10.17 -3.61
C ASP A 254 10.07 -11.32 -3.79
N PHE A 255 10.30 -12.45 -3.08
CA PHE A 255 9.38 -13.60 -3.11
C PHE A 255 8.96 -14.03 -1.69
N GLU A 256 7.65 -14.23 -1.51
CA GLU A 256 7.07 -14.89 -0.34
C GLU A 256 7.20 -16.42 -0.49
N CYS A 257 8.15 -17.07 0.19
CA CYS A 257 8.31 -18.53 0.10
C CYS A 257 7.17 -19.32 0.76
N ASP A 258 6.43 -18.73 1.73
CA ASP A 258 5.43 -19.45 2.54
C ASP A 258 4.10 -19.70 1.80
N SER A 259 3.88 -19.11 0.62
CA SER A 259 2.63 -19.22 -0.14
C SER A 259 2.49 -20.52 -0.94
N ASN A 260 3.59 -21.23 -1.19
CA ASN A 260 3.60 -22.41 -2.07
C ASN A 260 3.65 -23.73 -1.28
N LYS A 261 2.63 -24.58 -1.48
CA LYS A 261 2.53 -25.95 -0.92
C LYS A 261 3.03 -27.04 -1.87
N ASP A 262 3.61 -26.65 -2.99
CA ASP A 262 4.13 -27.57 -4.00
C ASP A 262 5.66 -27.44 -4.12
N LYS A 263 6.32 -28.60 -4.20
CA LYS A 263 7.78 -28.72 -4.24
C LYS A 263 8.37 -28.18 -5.54
N TYR A 264 7.72 -28.44 -6.67
CA TYR A 264 8.17 -28.00 -7.99
C TYR A 264 8.12 -26.46 -8.05
N TYR A 265 7.02 -25.85 -7.64
CA TYR A 265 6.92 -24.38 -7.61
C TYR A 265 7.90 -23.73 -6.63
N CYS A 266 8.11 -24.32 -5.46
CA CYS A 266 9.09 -23.84 -4.48
C CYS A 266 10.53 -23.82 -5.03
N GLU A 267 10.92 -24.84 -5.78
CA GLU A 267 12.30 -25.02 -6.23
C GLU A 267 12.56 -24.35 -7.60
N SER A 268 11.56 -24.26 -8.47
CA SER A 268 11.70 -23.81 -9.86
C SER A 268 11.42 -22.30 -10.06
N PHE A 269 10.44 -21.72 -9.36
CA PHE A 269 10.00 -20.32 -9.60
C PHE A 269 10.67 -19.28 -8.69
N THR A 270 11.42 -19.71 -7.68
CA THR A 270 11.98 -18.81 -6.66
C THR A 270 13.44 -18.44 -6.91
N SER A 271 13.96 -18.70 -8.12
CA SER A 271 15.35 -18.46 -8.52
C SER A 271 16.40 -18.93 -7.50
N GLY A 272 16.11 -20.05 -6.82
CA GLY A 272 16.99 -20.65 -5.83
C GLY A 272 16.99 -19.99 -4.44
N VAL A 273 16.14 -18.98 -4.20
CA VAL A 273 16.02 -18.21 -2.95
C VAL A 273 15.22 -18.94 -1.88
N CYS A 274 14.30 -19.82 -2.28
CA CYS A 274 13.57 -20.70 -1.38
C CYS A 274 14.12 -22.14 -1.40
N ARG A 275 13.72 -22.93 -0.40
CA ARG A 275 14.04 -24.35 -0.22
C ARG A 275 12.80 -25.10 0.24
N TRP A 276 12.54 -26.23 -0.39
CA TRP A 276 11.48 -27.13 0.05
C TRP A 276 11.92 -27.93 1.29
N GLU A 277 11.19 -27.82 2.39
CA GLU A 277 11.33 -28.65 3.57
C GLU A 277 10.42 -29.88 3.50
N LYS A 278 10.96 -30.99 2.98
CA LYS A 278 10.22 -32.26 2.82
C LYS A 278 9.50 -32.75 4.09
N LYS A 279 10.05 -32.48 5.29
CA LYS A 279 9.44 -32.92 6.56
C LYS A 279 8.20 -32.13 6.95
N LYS A 280 8.05 -30.90 6.45
CA LYS A 280 6.98 -29.98 6.83
C LYS A 280 6.06 -29.63 5.65
N SER A 281 6.32 -30.23 4.49
CA SER A 281 5.63 -29.95 3.21
C SER A 281 5.44 -28.46 2.97
N LYS A 282 6.50 -27.66 3.19
CA LYS A 282 6.47 -26.21 3.05
C LYS A 282 7.76 -25.66 2.47
N CYS A 283 7.66 -24.49 1.87
CA CYS A 283 8.78 -23.80 1.25
C CYS A 283 9.31 -22.69 2.17
N THR A 284 10.63 -22.63 2.41
CA THR A 284 11.27 -21.68 3.36
C THR A 284 12.46 -20.97 2.72
N HIS A 285 12.81 -19.76 3.17
CA HIS A 285 13.96 -19.01 2.60
C HIS A 285 15.31 -19.69 2.87
N LYS A 286 16.19 -19.74 1.86
CA LYS A 286 17.61 -20.15 2.03
C LYS A 286 18.42 -19.00 2.63
N CYS A 287 18.83 -19.12 3.89
CA CYS A 287 19.81 -18.22 4.47
C CYS A 287 21.24 -18.56 4.00
N LYS A 288 21.88 -17.69 3.21
CA LYS A 288 23.34 -17.69 2.99
C LYS A 288 23.97 -16.48 3.68
N VAL A 289 24.29 -16.60 4.97
CA VAL A 289 25.09 -15.56 5.65
C VAL A 289 26.57 -15.86 5.47
N LYS A 290 27.25 -15.15 4.58
CA LYS A 290 28.70 -14.94 4.68
C LYS A 290 29.06 -13.48 4.39
N ASN A 291 29.54 -12.82 5.44
CA ASN A 291 30.38 -11.61 5.48
C ASN A 291 29.69 -10.27 5.84
N LYS A 292 29.91 -9.81 7.09
CA LYS A 292 29.43 -8.56 7.72
C LYS A 292 29.84 -7.26 6.99
N LYS A 293 30.79 -7.30 6.04
CA LYS A 293 31.29 -6.12 5.30
C LYS A 293 30.36 -5.61 4.18
N LYS A 294 29.21 -6.26 3.90
CA LYS A 294 28.32 -5.93 2.77
C LYS A 294 27.01 -5.19 3.13
N CYS A 295 26.83 -4.71 4.36
CA CYS A 295 25.66 -3.89 4.71
C CYS A 295 25.85 -2.43 4.22
N LYS A 296 25.01 -1.95 3.28
CA LYS A 296 25.00 -0.54 2.88
C LYS A 296 24.34 0.31 3.99
N LYS A 297 24.99 1.42 4.35
CA LYS A 297 24.49 2.44 5.27
C LYS A 297 23.36 3.21 4.59
N GLN A 298 22.13 3.15 5.10
CA GLN A 298 21.10 4.13 4.72
C GLN A 298 21.06 5.24 5.76
N LYS A 299 21.00 6.49 5.28
CA LYS A 299 20.77 7.67 6.12
C LYS A 299 19.28 7.79 6.38
N ASN A 300 18.93 8.13 7.61
CA ASN A 300 17.60 8.58 7.98
C ASN A 300 17.30 9.91 7.25
N GLU A 301 16.07 10.09 6.75
CA GLU A 301 15.61 11.33 6.09
C GLU A 301 15.50 12.52 7.06
N TYR A 302 15.47 12.28 8.37
CA TYR A 302 15.40 13.36 9.37
C TYR A 302 16.80 13.89 9.71
N SER A 303 17.15 15.05 9.15
CA SER A 303 18.41 15.77 9.37
C SER A 303 18.41 16.72 10.59
N LYS A 304 17.41 16.65 11.48
CA LYS A 304 17.22 17.59 12.61
C LYS A 304 16.78 16.88 13.90
N LYS A 305 16.96 17.55 15.05
CA LYS A 305 16.60 17.07 16.41
C LYS A 305 15.13 16.63 16.46
N ILE A 306 14.83 15.46 17.02
CA ILE A 306 13.46 14.91 17.09
C ILE A 306 13.13 14.34 18.47
N CYS A 307 11.85 14.37 18.81
CA CYS A 307 11.27 13.68 19.96
C CYS A 307 10.73 12.33 19.48
N LYS A 308 11.15 11.22 20.11
CA LYS A 308 10.72 9.83 19.78
C LYS A 308 9.97 9.20 20.96
N TRP A 309 9.08 8.25 20.68
CA TRP A 309 8.52 7.38 21.72
C TRP A 309 9.65 6.54 22.36
N SER A 310 9.60 6.30 23.67
CA SER A 310 10.57 5.42 24.36
C SER A 310 10.46 4.00 23.80
N GLU A 311 11.58 3.45 23.31
CA GLU A 311 11.64 2.12 22.68
C GLU A 311 11.09 1.05 23.61
N VAL A 312 10.11 0.28 23.12
CA VAL A 312 9.94 -1.11 23.53
C VAL A 312 10.93 -1.89 22.69
N ASP A 313 11.81 -2.67 23.31
CA ASP A 313 12.78 -3.51 22.60
C ASP A 313 12.05 -4.37 21.56
N ASP A 314 12.45 -4.23 20.29
CA ASP A 314 11.92 -5.04 19.20
C ASP A 314 12.58 -6.43 19.24
N PRO A 315 11.84 -7.51 19.56
CA PRO A 315 12.41 -8.86 19.64
C PRO A 315 12.83 -9.40 18.26
N CYS A 316 12.62 -8.67 17.16
CA CYS A 316 12.87 -9.11 15.79
C CYS A 316 14.19 -8.62 15.18
N VAL A 317 15.14 -8.11 15.97
CA VAL A 317 16.47 -7.73 15.46
C VAL A 317 17.36 -8.98 15.27
N GLY A 318 17.08 -9.75 14.21
CA GLY A 318 17.80 -10.98 13.84
C GLY A 318 16.94 -11.93 12.99
N CYS A 319 17.55 -12.92 12.32
CA CYS A 319 16.79 -13.96 11.59
C CYS A 319 16.20 -14.97 12.58
N HIS A 320 14.87 -15.01 12.72
CA HIS A 320 14.16 -15.92 13.61
C HIS A 320 12.98 -16.61 12.91
N GLN A 321 12.48 -17.70 13.49
CA GLN A 321 11.25 -18.36 13.03
C GLN A 321 10.03 -17.48 13.42
N LYS A 322 8.99 -17.46 12.57
CA LYS A 322 7.79 -16.61 12.71
C LYS A 322 7.07 -16.83 14.04
N ASP A 323 7.15 -18.04 14.56
CA ASP A 323 6.61 -18.53 15.83
C ASP A 323 7.41 -18.09 17.07
N THR A 324 8.59 -17.48 16.88
CA THR A 324 9.37 -16.84 17.96
C THR A 324 9.03 -15.35 18.12
N CYS A 325 8.26 -14.77 17.21
CA CYS A 325 7.89 -13.35 17.16
C CYS A 325 6.37 -13.14 17.27
N ALA A 326 5.69 -14.06 17.98
CA ALA A 326 4.26 -13.98 18.27
C ALA A 326 3.98 -12.98 19.39
#